data_AF-A0A485D564-F1
#
_entry.id   AF-A0A485D564-F1
#
_cell.length_a   1.000
_cell.length_b   1.000
_cell.length_c   1.000
_cell.angle_alpha   90.00
_cell.angle_beta   90.00
_cell.angle_gamma   90.00
#
_symmetry.space_group_name_H-M   'P 1'
#
loop_
_entity.id
_entity.type
_entity.pdbx_description
1 polymer ?
#
loop_
_entity_poly.entity_id
_entity_poly.type
_entity_poly.pdbx_seq_one_letter_code
_entity_poly.pdbx_strand_id
1 'polypeptide(L)'
;MTLINQKLAQRYAHHPAVLGWHISNEYGGECHCDRCQQDFRLWLQARYQTLDALNHAWWTGFWSHTYSDWSQIESPAPQGETSIHGLNLDWRRFVTSQAKAFYQTEVAPLKAERPDLPATTNFMWYFNDYDYWQLKDVVDFVSWDSYPMWHKQEDERAGGV
;
A
#
# COMPACT_ATOMS: atom_id res chain seq x y z
N MET A 1 6.19 -15.43 -6.69
CA MET A 1 6.79 -14.10 -6.90
C MET A 1 8.18 -13.94 -6.28
N THR A 2 8.55 -14.70 -5.25
CA THR A 2 9.82 -14.48 -4.52
C THR A 2 11.06 -15.18 -5.10
N LEU A 3 10.91 -16.04 -6.11
CA LEU A 3 11.99 -16.87 -6.63
C LEU A 3 13.19 -16.05 -7.12
N ILE A 4 12.96 -14.94 -7.81
CA ILE A 4 14.05 -14.09 -8.30
C ILE A 4 14.78 -13.40 -7.16
N ASN A 5 14.06 -12.90 -6.15
CA ASN A 5 14.66 -12.29 -4.96
C ASN A 5 15.50 -13.31 -4.19
N GLN A 6 15.02 -14.56 -4.07
CA GLN A 6 15.80 -15.65 -3.49
C GLN A 6 17.09 -15.93 -4.27
N LYS A 7 17.04 -15.94 -5.61
CA LYS A 7 18.23 -16.14 -6.45
C LYS A 7 19.23 -14.98 -6.33
N LEU A 8 18.74 -13.75 -6.25
CA LEU A 8 19.58 -12.57 -6.02
C LEU A 8 20.27 -12.64 -4.66
N ALA A 9 19.53 -12.99 -3.60
CA ALA A 9 20.10 -13.15 -2.26
C ALA A 9 21.18 -14.24 -2.22
N GLN A 10 20.87 -15.45 -2.69
CA GLN A 10 21.81 -16.57 -2.74
C GLN A 10 23.12 -16.22 -3.45
N ARG A 11 23.05 -15.37 -4.49
CA ARG A 11 24.20 -15.01 -5.30
C ARG A 11 24.99 -13.82 -4.74
N TYR A 12 24.31 -12.83 -4.16
CA TYR A 12 24.90 -11.52 -3.89
C TYR A 12 24.86 -11.06 -2.43
N ALA A 13 24.08 -11.70 -1.56
CA ALA A 13 23.92 -11.24 -0.18
C ALA A 13 25.26 -11.15 0.57
N HIS A 14 26.21 -12.04 0.29
CA HIS A 14 27.53 -12.05 0.93
C HIS A 14 28.63 -11.34 0.14
N HIS A 15 28.29 -10.68 -0.97
CA HIS A 15 29.26 -9.92 -1.75
C HIS A 15 29.66 -8.64 -0.98
N PRO A 16 30.96 -8.33 -0.81
CA PRO A 16 31.43 -7.26 0.08
C PRO A 16 30.97 -5.85 -0.35
N ALA A 17 30.58 -5.67 -1.61
CA ALA A 17 30.07 -4.39 -2.12
C ALA A 17 28.57 -4.15 -1.88
N VAL A 18 27.80 -5.17 -1.46
CA VAL A 18 26.35 -5.01 -1.23
C VAL A 18 26.13 -4.38 0.15
N LEU A 19 25.52 -3.19 0.13
CA LEU A 19 25.26 -2.39 1.34
C LEU A 19 23.83 -2.51 1.86
N GLY A 20 22.90 -2.96 1.00
CA GLY A 20 21.49 -3.07 1.31
C GLY A 20 20.67 -3.39 0.06
N TRP A 21 19.37 -3.57 0.26
CA TRP A 21 18.43 -3.92 -0.79
C TRP A 21 17.51 -2.74 -1.09
N HIS A 22 17.47 -2.36 -2.36
CA HIS A 22 16.41 -1.51 -2.88
C HIS A 22 15.29 -2.40 -3.40
N ILE A 23 14.14 -2.36 -2.75
CA ILE A 23 13.02 -3.25 -3.03
C ILE A 23 12.06 -2.55 -3.98
N SER A 24 11.80 -3.19 -5.12
CA SER A 24 11.00 -2.63 -6.21
C SER A 24 11.48 -1.23 -6.63
N ASN A 25 10.59 -0.41 -7.17
CA ASN A 25 10.78 1.00 -7.45
C ASN A 25 9.43 1.72 -7.36
N GLU A 26 9.36 2.80 -6.58
CA GLU A 26 8.21 3.72 -6.47
C GLU A 26 6.86 3.00 -6.50
N TYR A 27 6.59 2.18 -5.48
CA TYR A 27 5.31 1.48 -5.43
C TYR A 27 4.15 2.47 -5.55
N GLY A 28 3.16 2.14 -6.37
CA GLY A 28 1.95 2.92 -6.53
C GLY A 28 0.85 2.17 -7.28
N GLY A 29 -0.34 2.76 -7.31
CA GLY A 29 -1.51 2.22 -7.98
C GLY A 29 -2.31 1.20 -7.18
N GLU A 30 -3.30 0.64 -7.86
CA GLU A 30 -4.29 -0.28 -7.30
C GLU A 30 -4.73 -1.30 -8.36
N CYS A 31 -5.33 -2.40 -7.92
CA CYS A 31 -5.83 -3.44 -8.82
C CYS A 31 -7.24 -3.88 -8.38
N HIS A 32 -8.14 -4.00 -9.35
CA HIS A 32 -9.56 -4.29 -9.14
C HIS A 32 -10.00 -5.67 -9.66
N CYS A 33 -9.05 -6.56 -9.95
CA CYS A 33 -9.37 -7.91 -10.43
C CYS A 33 -10.04 -8.77 -9.35
N ASP A 34 -10.70 -9.86 -9.76
CA ASP A 34 -11.47 -10.73 -8.84
C ASP A 34 -10.69 -11.21 -7.62
N ARG A 35 -9.39 -11.47 -7.80
CA ARG A 35 -8.51 -11.83 -6.68
C ARG A 35 -8.39 -10.71 -5.66
N CYS A 36 -8.19 -9.47 -6.11
CA CYS A 36 -8.13 -8.31 -5.24
C CYS A 36 -9.49 -8.00 -4.59
N GLN A 37 -10.60 -8.25 -5.29
CA GLN A 37 -11.95 -8.14 -4.70
C GLN A 37 -12.14 -9.15 -3.57
N GLN A 38 -11.71 -10.40 -3.78
CA GLN A 38 -11.77 -11.43 -2.74
C GLN A 38 -10.93 -11.05 -1.51
N ASP A 39 -9.70 -10.60 -1.73
CA ASP A 39 -8.80 -10.16 -0.65
C ASP A 39 -9.38 -8.95 0.10
N PHE A 40 -10.03 -8.02 -0.61
CA PHE A 40 -10.69 -6.86 -0.01
C PHE A 40 -11.86 -7.27 0.89
N ARG A 41 -12.71 -8.20 0.44
CA ARG A 41 -13.81 -8.73 1.26
C ARG A 41 -13.28 -9.40 2.53
N LEU A 42 -12.20 -10.18 2.43
CA LEU A 42 -11.57 -10.81 3.60
C LEU A 42 -11.00 -9.76 4.57
N TRP A 43 -10.38 -8.69 4.04
CA TRP A 43 -9.90 -7.57 4.83
C TRP A 43 -11.04 -6.86 5.58
N LEU A 44 -12.17 -6.62 4.92
CA LEU A 44 -13.35 -6.02 5.54
C LEU A 44 -13.99 -6.92 6.59
N GLN A 45 -14.07 -8.24 6.35
CA GLN A 45 -14.55 -9.21 7.33
C GLN A 45 -13.67 -9.21 8.58
N ALA A 46 -12.35 -9.18 8.43
CA ALA A 46 -11.43 -9.10 9.56
C ALA A 46 -11.59 -7.78 10.35
N ARG A 47 -11.84 -6.68 9.64
CA ARG A 47 -11.99 -5.34 10.23
C ARG A 47 -13.30 -5.14 10.98
N TYR A 48 -14.42 -5.53 10.38
CA TYR A 48 -15.76 -5.20 10.88
C TYR A 48 -16.48 -6.37 11.57
N GLN A 49 -16.03 -7.61 11.33
CA GLN A 49 -16.61 -8.88 11.79
C GLN A 49 -18.05 -9.17 11.32
N THR A 50 -18.93 -8.16 11.19
CA THR A 50 -20.31 -8.30 10.75
C THR A 50 -20.68 -7.24 9.70
N LEU A 51 -21.67 -7.56 8.85
CA LEU A 51 -22.21 -6.60 7.89
C LEU A 51 -22.96 -5.45 8.58
N ASP A 52 -23.58 -5.69 9.74
CA ASP A 52 -24.25 -4.63 10.50
C ASP A 52 -23.24 -3.55 10.95
N ALA A 53 -22.07 -3.96 11.43
CA ALA A 53 -21.01 -3.02 11.82
C ALA A 53 -20.46 -2.23 10.62
N LEU A 54 -20.26 -2.90 9.48
CA LEU A 54 -19.82 -2.25 8.24
C LEU A 54 -20.87 -1.27 7.71
N ASN A 55 -22.12 -1.71 7.58
CA ASN A 55 -23.24 -0.88 7.11
C ASN A 55 -23.45 0.34 7.99
N HIS A 56 -23.32 0.18 9.33
CA HIS A 56 -23.38 1.30 10.26
C HIS A 56 -22.21 2.27 10.07
N ALA A 57 -20.97 1.77 9.97
CA ALA A 57 -19.78 2.60 9.80
C ALA A 57 -19.77 3.38 8.46
N TRP A 58 -20.31 2.78 7.40
CA TRP A 58 -20.37 3.37 6.07
C TRP A 58 -21.67 4.14 5.79
N TRP A 59 -22.62 4.12 6.73
CA TRP A 59 -23.94 4.76 6.60
C TRP A 59 -24.71 4.31 5.33
N THR A 60 -24.65 3.03 5.02
CA THR A 60 -25.18 2.45 3.76
C THR A 60 -26.71 2.45 3.67
N GLY A 61 -27.42 2.76 4.75
CA GLY A 61 -28.87 3.00 4.68
C GLY A 61 -29.22 4.19 3.78
N PHE A 62 -28.30 5.15 3.62
CA PHE A 62 -28.45 6.23 2.65
C PHE A 62 -28.45 5.69 1.22
N TRP A 63 -29.42 6.15 0.42
CA TRP A 63 -29.68 5.65 -0.94
C TRP A 63 -29.86 4.13 -1.05
N SER A 64 -30.24 3.47 0.06
CA SER A 64 -30.54 2.03 0.08
C SER A 64 -29.38 1.15 -0.37
N HIS A 65 -28.13 1.53 -0.06
CA HIS A 65 -26.92 0.77 -0.36
C HIS A 65 -26.60 -0.34 0.65
N THR A 66 -27.51 -0.66 1.58
CA THR A 66 -27.28 -1.68 2.62
C THR A 66 -26.85 -3.01 2.01
N TYR A 67 -25.64 -3.47 2.35
CA TYR A 67 -25.13 -4.77 1.94
C TYR A 67 -25.74 -5.88 2.81
N SER A 68 -26.28 -6.92 2.16
CA SER A 68 -26.88 -8.09 2.81
C SER A 68 -26.02 -9.35 2.69
N ASP A 69 -24.99 -9.32 1.84
CA ASP A 69 -24.00 -10.38 1.70
C ASP A 69 -22.62 -9.78 1.37
N TRP A 70 -21.54 -10.40 1.87
CA TRP A 70 -20.18 -9.92 1.63
C TRP A 70 -19.78 -9.93 0.15
N SER A 71 -20.34 -10.83 -0.67
CA SER A 71 -20.04 -10.91 -2.11
C SER A 71 -20.52 -9.68 -2.89
N GLN A 72 -21.49 -8.94 -2.36
CA GLN A 72 -22.03 -7.71 -2.98
C GLN A 72 -21.06 -6.53 -2.88
N ILE A 73 -20.08 -6.60 -1.98
CA ILE A 73 -19.10 -5.54 -1.81
C ILE A 73 -18.03 -5.69 -2.90
N GLU A 74 -17.82 -4.61 -3.64
CA GLU A 74 -16.78 -4.45 -4.65
C GLU A 74 -16.00 -3.16 -4.36
N SER A 75 -14.78 -3.07 -4.85
CA SER A 75 -14.00 -1.84 -4.84
C SER A 75 -14.74 -0.68 -5.55
N PRO A 76 -14.45 0.59 -5.21
CA PRO A 76 -15.00 1.73 -5.94
C PRO A 76 -14.72 1.66 -7.45
N ALA A 77 -15.69 2.06 -8.28
CA ALA A 77 -15.54 2.10 -9.74
C ALA A 77 -16.36 3.24 -10.36
N PRO A 78 -15.87 3.96 -11.38
CA PRO A 78 -16.59 5.10 -11.98
C PRO A 78 -17.98 4.75 -12.55
N GLN A 79 -18.14 3.54 -13.08
CA GLN A 79 -19.39 2.99 -13.59
C GLN A 79 -20.18 2.18 -12.54
N GLY A 80 -19.69 2.14 -11.30
CA GLY A 80 -20.29 1.42 -10.18
C GLY A 80 -20.47 2.36 -8.99
N GLU A 81 -19.94 1.98 -7.83
CA GLU A 81 -20.07 2.75 -6.59
C GLU A 81 -18.85 3.66 -6.36
N THR A 82 -19.09 4.92 -6.02
CA THR A 82 -18.05 5.90 -5.60
C THR A 82 -18.57 6.90 -4.56
N SER A 83 -19.86 6.86 -4.24
CA SER A 83 -20.56 7.79 -3.34
C SER A 83 -20.44 7.41 -1.86
N ILE A 84 -20.15 6.14 -1.55
CA ILE A 84 -19.95 5.67 -0.19
C ILE A 84 -18.52 6.02 0.27
N HIS A 85 -18.38 7.11 1.03
CA HIS A 85 -17.07 7.56 1.52
C HIS A 85 -16.34 6.51 2.37
N GLY A 86 -17.09 5.74 3.17
CA GLY A 86 -16.52 4.64 3.95
C GLY A 86 -15.85 3.58 3.08
N LEU A 87 -16.49 3.20 1.97
CA LEU A 87 -15.96 2.27 0.98
C LEU A 87 -14.68 2.84 0.34
N ASN A 88 -14.71 4.09 -0.14
CA ASN A 88 -13.54 4.71 -0.77
C ASN A 88 -12.33 4.81 0.18
N LEU A 89 -12.58 5.18 1.44
CA LEU A 89 -11.54 5.31 2.45
C LEU A 89 -10.95 3.94 2.82
N ASP A 90 -11.80 2.94 3.02
CA ASP A 90 -11.36 1.60 3.37
C ASP A 90 -10.69 0.88 2.20
N TRP A 91 -11.08 1.17 0.95
CA TRP A 91 -10.36 0.71 -0.22
C TRP A 91 -8.91 1.22 -0.22
N ARG A 92 -8.67 2.51 0.05
CA ARG A 92 -7.30 3.07 0.14
C ARG A 92 -6.49 2.46 1.29
N ARG A 93 -7.13 2.18 2.44
CA ARG A 93 -6.51 1.47 3.57
C ARG A 93 -6.15 0.03 3.19
N PHE A 94 -7.05 -0.67 2.51
CA PHE A 94 -6.80 -2.01 2.00
C PHE A 94 -5.63 -2.01 1.01
N VAL A 95 -5.64 -1.11 0.03
CA VAL A 95 -4.57 -0.95 -0.96
C VAL A 95 -3.21 -0.72 -0.28
N THR A 96 -3.14 0.14 0.75
CA THR A 96 -1.94 0.30 1.58
C THR A 96 -1.52 -1.01 2.24
N SER A 97 -2.47 -1.76 2.83
CA SER A 97 -2.17 -3.04 3.48
C SER A 97 -1.64 -4.10 2.51
N GLN A 98 -2.13 -4.09 1.27
CA GLN A 98 -1.64 -4.97 0.20
C GLN A 98 -0.22 -4.59 -0.23
N ALA A 99 0.07 -3.29 -0.40
CA ALA A 99 1.42 -2.81 -0.69
C ALA A 99 2.41 -3.20 0.42
N LYS A 100 2.01 -3.06 1.69
CA LYS A 100 2.80 -3.49 2.86
C LYS A 100 3.08 -5.00 2.83
N ALA A 101 2.05 -5.82 2.64
CA ALA A 101 2.18 -7.27 2.58
C ALA A 101 3.05 -7.73 1.40
N PHE A 102 2.95 -7.03 0.27
CA PHE A 102 3.76 -7.29 -0.91
C PHE A 102 5.23 -7.00 -0.65
N TYR A 103 5.56 -5.82 -0.09
CA TYR A 103 6.93 -5.48 0.33
C TYR A 103 7.52 -6.53 1.27
N GLN A 104 6.77 -6.93 2.30
CA GLN A 104 7.23 -7.95 3.26
C GLN A 104 7.49 -9.30 2.57
N THR A 105 6.66 -9.67 1.60
CA THR A 105 6.84 -10.89 0.81
C THR A 105 8.11 -10.81 -0.03
N GLU A 106 8.41 -9.65 -0.63
CA GLU A 106 9.62 -9.46 -1.43
C GLU A 106 10.90 -9.49 -0.59
N VAL A 107 10.86 -8.93 0.61
CA VAL A 107 12.00 -8.83 1.54
C VAL A 107 12.30 -10.14 2.25
N ALA A 108 11.27 -10.96 2.53
CA ALA A 108 11.41 -12.22 3.26
C ALA A 108 12.58 -13.12 2.80
N PRO A 109 12.74 -13.46 1.51
CA PRO A 109 13.86 -14.29 1.06
C PRO A 109 15.23 -13.60 1.21
N LEU A 110 15.29 -12.26 1.15
CA LEU A 110 16.53 -11.50 1.30
C LEU A 110 17.01 -11.55 2.74
N LYS A 111 16.09 -11.31 3.68
CA LYS A 111 16.35 -11.37 5.14
C LYS A 111 16.62 -12.78 5.63
N ALA A 112 16.03 -13.80 5.00
CA ALA A 112 16.31 -15.20 5.31
C ALA A 112 17.76 -15.59 4.97
N GLU A 113 18.34 -15.05 3.89
CA GLU A 113 19.73 -15.30 3.50
C GLU A 113 20.72 -14.45 4.30
N ARG A 114 20.43 -13.16 4.48
CA ARG A 114 21.30 -12.23 5.21
C ARG A 114 20.50 -11.16 5.95
N PRO A 115 20.15 -11.39 7.23
CA PRO A 115 19.24 -10.51 7.98
C PRO A 115 19.84 -9.14 8.33
N ASP A 116 21.16 -9.02 8.40
CA ASP A 116 21.89 -7.78 8.74
C ASP A 116 21.90 -6.75 7.61
N LEU A 117 21.66 -7.14 6.35
CA LEU A 117 21.57 -6.17 5.25
C LEU A 117 20.27 -5.38 5.35
N PRO A 118 20.31 -4.04 5.38
CA PRO A 118 19.10 -3.22 5.43
C PRO A 118 18.36 -3.26 4.09
N ALA A 119 17.05 -3.07 4.12
CA ALA A 119 16.16 -3.00 2.97
C ALA A 119 15.33 -1.71 3.03
N THR A 120 15.19 -1.05 1.88
CA THR A 120 14.38 0.15 1.70
C THR A 120 13.55 0.05 0.42
N THR A 121 12.62 0.97 0.22
CA THR A 121 12.01 1.29 -1.07
C THR A 121 11.92 2.80 -1.20
N ASN A 122 12.04 3.34 -2.41
CA ASN A 122 11.99 4.79 -2.64
C ASN A 122 10.55 5.32 -2.60
N PHE A 123 10.29 6.21 -1.64
CA PHE A 123 9.05 6.95 -1.51
C PHE A 123 9.02 8.16 -2.45
N MET A 124 7.82 8.69 -2.72
CA MET A 124 7.59 9.82 -3.61
C MET A 124 7.09 11.07 -2.85
N TRP A 125 7.37 12.25 -3.40
CA TRP A 125 6.90 13.53 -2.86
C TRP A 125 5.37 13.65 -2.86
N TYR A 126 4.76 13.95 -1.71
CA TYR A 126 3.30 14.09 -1.54
C TYR A 126 2.48 12.94 -2.16
N PHE A 127 3.01 11.72 -2.08
CA PHE A 127 2.35 10.55 -2.62
C PHE A 127 1.03 10.24 -1.88
N ASN A 128 -0.01 9.91 -2.65
CA ASN A 128 -1.38 9.84 -2.13
C ASN A 128 -1.93 8.41 -2.05
N ASP A 129 -1.43 7.47 -2.85
CA ASP A 129 -2.09 6.16 -2.97
C ASP A 129 -1.96 5.36 -1.68
N TYR A 130 -0.81 5.46 -1.00
CA TYR A 130 -0.51 4.69 0.20
C TYR A 130 -0.23 5.55 1.41
N ASP A 131 -0.60 5.04 2.58
CA ASP A 131 -0.21 5.62 3.86
C ASP A 131 1.23 5.20 4.22
N TYR A 132 2.18 6.10 4.00
CA TYR A 132 3.58 5.90 4.33
C TYR A 132 3.85 5.69 5.83
N TRP A 133 2.95 6.10 6.74
CA TRP A 133 3.11 5.78 8.16
C TRP A 133 2.95 4.30 8.45
N GLN A 134 2.26 3.55 7.58
CA GLN A 134 2.17 2.09 7.70
C GLN A 134 3.31 1.37 6.98
N LEU A 135 3.87 1.98 5.93
CA LEU A 135 5.03 1.44 5.19
C LEU A 135 6.37 1.70 5.90
N LYS A 136 6.50 2.80 6.66
CA LYS A 136 7.73 3.07 7.44
C LYS A 136 8.05 1.96 8.45
N ASP A 137 7.02 1.23 8.90
CA ASP A 137 7.16 0.17 9.92
C ASP A 137 7.73 -1.13 9.34
N VAL A 138 7.88 -1.25 8.01
CA VAL A 138 8.41 -2.46 7.37
C VAL A 138 9.77 -2.25 6.69
N VAL A 139 10.14 -1.01 6.38
CA VAL A 139 11.48 -0.68 5.86
C VAL A 139 12.48 -0.53 7.01
N ASP A 140 13.75 -0.87 6.78
CA ASP A 140 14.81 -0.69 7.79
C ASP A 140 15.25 0.78 7.91
N PHE A 141 15.18 1.53 6.80
CA PHE A 141 15.41 2.97 6.74
C PHE A 141 14.55 3.58 5.62
N VAL A 142 14.31 4.88 5.68
CA VAL A 142 13.50 5.59 4.69
C VAL A 142 14.40 6.16 3.59
N SER A 143 14.00 5.98 2.34
CA SER A 143 14.53 6.68 1.17
C SER A 143 13.39 7.30 0.38
N TRP A 144 13.63 8.42 -0.31
CA TRP A 144 12.64 9.06 -1.16
C TRP A 144 13.30 9.81 -2.32
N ASP A 145 12.52 10.02 -3.37
CA ASP A 145 12.97 10.66 -4.60
C ASP A 145 12.47 12.11 -4.68
N SER A 146 13.40 13.04 -4.90
CA SER A 146 13.14 14.49 -4.82
C SER A 146 13.38 15.17 -6.17
N TYR A 147 12.30 15.63 -6.80
CA TYR A 147 12.34 16.33 -8.10
C TYR A 147 11.65 17.70 -8.05
N PRO A 148 12.11 18.64 -7.19
CA PRO A 148 11.58 19.99 -7.17
C PRO A 148 11.81 20.70 -8.51
N MET A 149 10.82 21.49 -8.93
CA MET A 149 10.92 22.32 -10.14
C MET A 149 11.66 23.63 -9.86
N TRP A 150 12.97 23.51 -9.57
CA TRP A 150 13.81 24.68 -9.26
C TRP A 150 13.67 25.78 -10.32
N HIS A 151 13.62 27.03 -9.85
CA HIS A 151 13.60 28.24 -10.68
C HIS A 151 12.36 28.44 -11.56
N LYS A 152 11.25 27.70 -11.33
CA LYS A 152 9.97 27.91 -12.04
C LYS A 152 8.98 28.84 -11.32
N GLN A 153 9.10 29.00 -10.01
CA GLN A 153 8.27 29.91 -9.18
C GLN A 153 9.16 30.54 -8.10
N GLU A 154 8.72 31.64 -7.47
CA GLU A 154 9.35 32.10 -6.23
C GLU A 154 9.32 30.95 -5.22
N ASP A 155 10.44 30.69 -4.54
CA ASP A 155 10.51 29.63 -3.54
C ASP A 155 9.34 29.79 -2.57
N GLU A 156 8.60 28.69 -2.31
CA GLU A 156 7.68 28.62 -1.17
C GLU A 156 8.52 28.70 0.11
N ARG A 157 8.89 29.93 0.50
CA ARG A 157 9.51 30.19 1.79
C ARG A 157 8.46 29.84 2.83
N ALA A 158 8.70 28.75 3.55
CA ALA A 158 7.93 28.43 4.74
C ALA A 158 7.96 29.65 5.69
N GLY A 159 6.85 30.40 5.75
CA GLY A 159 6.69 31.51 6.70
C GLY A 159 6.31 32.89 6.15
N GLY A 160 5.50 32.98 5.09
CA GLY A 160 4.78 34.21 4.77
C GLY A 160 3.44 34.30 5.50
N VAL A 161 3.46 34.65 6.78
CA VAL A 161 2.32 35.31 7.45
C VAL A 161 2.59 36.81 7.44
#